data_AF-A0A947FSU9-F1
#
_entry.id   AF-A0A947FSU9-F1
#
_cell.length_a   1.000
_cell.length_b   1.000
_cell.length_c   1.000
_cell.angle_alpha   90.00
_cell.angle_beta   90.00
_cell.angle_gamma   90.00
#
_symmetry.space_group_name_H-M   'P 1'
#
loop_
_entity.id
_entity.type
_entity.pdbx_description
1 polymer ?
#
loop_
_entity_poly.entity_id
_entity_poly.type
_entity_poly.pdbx_seq_one_letter_code
_entity_poly.pdbx_strand_id
1 'polypeptide(L)'
;TAQAEPVSLKDKMDAFMDADDLDDVNLNEPSHTASEEPPRQEEPIQEPSSSEPEPEPTPSTQEEDDFTTPLDDFKPKSTNTDDGFDPNKFEEETWNKIKEMGTDPHAGIKYKELRDELKAYKQKESEFSQSVESSEEVMQLKAKLESLEEIETQYQEMRNKAAMVDYTQTEEYKQYVDAPFSRMITDATALEEHLGFEENAIMKAIATSDRKTQDRAIEDLTRDVPPRYAREIEQMASDLLKLYRTEATIKDEAATRLDRYQESETARQAAERERSHAVFKNQVGKTFERYQTKIPSLLDDQGNPISDYNDMLGKAEAIDFDDLDVESRGFAAMAAVTMPHLVSSYKQMQVKLKEANTLISAMKASNPSSVSPPDAGGTPRKHQPKVQDKMKSFLDMDFE
;
A
#
# COMPACT_ATOMS: atom_id res chain seq x y z
N THR A 1 47.07 -29.23 -4.44
CA THR A 1 46.04 -29.96 -3.67
C THR A 1 46.16 -29.57 -2.22
N ALA A 2 45.24 -28.74 -1.72
CA ALA A 2 45.05 -28.43 -0.31
C ALA A 2 43.59 -27.99 -0.18
N GLN A 3 42.80 -28.70 0.62
CA GLN A 3 41.41 -28.33 0.89
C GLN A 3 41.40 -27.30 2.03
N ALA A 4 40.62 -26.23 1.87
CA ALA A 4 40.23 -25.36 2.98
C ALA A 4 38.86 -25.83 3.49
N GLU A 5 38.77 -26.14 4.77
CA GLU A 5 37.52 -26.52 5.42
C GLU A 5 36.68 -25.26 5.72
N PRO A 6 35.33 -25.31 5.58
CA PRO A 6 34.48 -24.19 5.91
C PRO A 6 34.30 -24.08 7.44
N VAL A 7 34.77 -22.97 8.01
CA VAL A 7 34.53 -22.62 9.43
C VAL A 7 33.03 -22.49 9.67
N SER A 8 32.52 -23.11 10.74
CA SER A 8 31.08 -23.19 10.98
C SER A 8 30.48 -21.85 11.40
N LEU A 9 29.21 -21.62 11.07
CA LEU A 9 28.51 -20.39 11.44
C LEU A 9 28.36 -20.25 12.97
N LYS A 10 28.46 -21.36 13.71
CA LYS A 10 28.30 -21.41 15.17
C LYS A 10 29.46 -20.72 15.89
N ASP A 11 30.68 -20.92 15.40
CA ASP A 11 31.90 -20.32 15.98
C ASP A 11 31.97 -18.79 15.81
N LYS A 12 31.13 -18.22 14.92
CA LYS A 12 30.98 -16.76 14.75
C LYS A 12 29.89 -16.15 15.63
N MET A 13 28.95 -16.95 16.15
CA MET A 13 27.88 -16.45 17.02
C MET A 13 28.34 -16.38 18.49
N ASP A 14 29.12 -17.36 18.95
CA ASP A 14 29.68 -17.34 20.32
C ASP A 14 30.63 -16.13 20.49
N ALA A 15 31.37 -15.73 19.46
CA ALA A 15 32.25 -14.56 19.48
C ALA A 15 31.53 -13.18 19.53
N PHE A 16 30.20 -13.14 19.41
CA PHE A 16 29.40 -11.90 19.46
C PHE A 16 28.69 -11.70 20.81
N MET A 17 28.67 -12.72 21.68
CA MET A 17 27.97 -12.67 22.98
C MET A 17 28.90 -12.36 24.18
N ASP A 18 30.23 -12.43 24.00
CA ASP A 18 31.23 -12.19 25.06
C ASP A 18 31.75 -10.72 25.09
N ALA A 19 31.00 -9.75 24.56
CA ALA A 19 31.43 -8.37 24.36
C ALA A 19 30.58 -7.31 25.08
N ASP A 20 30.08 -7.63 26.28
CA ASP A 20 29.52 -6.67 27.23
C ASP A 20 30.19 -6.85 28.60
N ASP A 21 31.24 -6.06 28.90
CA ASP A 21 31.56 -5.73 30.29
C ASP A 21 32.47 -4.47 30.44
N LEU A 22 32.03 -3.58 31.35
CA LEU A 22 32.75 -2.55 32.09
C LEU A 22 33.10 -1.17 31.46
N ASP A 23 32.37 -0.16 31.98
CA ASP A 23 32.86 1.09 32.61
C ASP A 23 33.82 2.03 31.86
N ASP A 24 33.38 3.28 31.64
CA ASP A 24 33.69 4.34 32.63
C ASP A 24 32.76 5.58 32.49
N VAL A 25 32.43 6.22 33.61
CA VAL A 25 31.63 7.46 33.67
C VAL A 25 32.54 8.60 34.10
N ASN A 26 32.66 9.66 33.28
CA ASN A 26 33.32 10.88 33.72
C ASN A 26 32.60 12.16 33.27
N LEU A 27 32.33 13.03 34.26
CA LEU A 27 31.67 14.33 34.14
C LEU A 27 32.74 15.44 34.14
N ASN A 28 32.73 16.32 33.13
CA ASN A 28 32.90 17.77 33.31
C ASN A 28 32.83 18.58 32.00
N GLU A 29 31.91 19.53 31.96
CA GLU A 29 32.04 20.81 31.23
C GLU A 29 33.08 21.73 31.97
N PRO A 30 33.41 22.99 31.57
CA PRO A 30 32.77 23.83 30.53
C PRO A 30 33.68 24.78 29.69
N SER A 31 33.02 25.44 28.72
CA SER A 31 33.21 26.84 28.28
C SER A 31 34.55 27.32 27.69
N HIS A 32 34.50 27.80 26.44
CA HIS A 32 35.14 29.06 26.05
C HIS A 32 34.36 29.83 24.95
N THR A 33 33.65 30.85 25.41
CA THR A 33 33.28 32.14 24.78
C THR A 33 33.65 32.45 23.30
N ALA A 34 32.60 32.68 22.53
CA ALA A 34 32.32 33.82 21.63
C ALA A 34 33.42 34.84 21.22
N SER A 35 33.48 35.08 19.90
CA SER A 35 33.51 36.39 19.20
C SER A 35 33.17 36.11 17.73
N GLU A 36 32.64 36.97 16.88
CA GLU A 36 31.89 38.24 16.93
C GLU A 36 31.74 38.62 15.44
N GLU A 37 30.54 39.02 15.02
CA GLU A 37 30.20 39.27 13.61
C GLU A 37 30.79 40.61 13.11
N PRO A 38 30.94 40.81 11.79
CA PRO A 38 30.15 41.92 11.23
C PRO A 38 29.51 41.62 9.85
N PRO A 39 28.34 42.22 9.57
CA PRO A 39 27.51 41.89 8.41
C PRO A 39 28.01 42.56 7.12
N ARG A 40 27.67 41.95 5.95
CA ARG A 40 27.97 42.54 4.64
C ARG A 40 26.70 42.78 3.81
N GLN A 41 26.47 44.06 3.58
CA GLN A 41 25.40 44.76 2.83
C GLN A 41 24.78 44.02 1.63
N GLU A 42 23.47 44.18 1.52
CA GLU A 42 22.62 43.82 0.36
C GLU A 42 22.53 44.95 -0.69
N GLU A 43 21.72 44.70 -1.74
CA GLU A 43 21.41 45.53 -2.94
C GLU A 43 22.43 45.52 -4.10
N PRO A 44 21.97 45.67 -5.36
CA PRO A 44 20.79 45.03 -5.96
C PRO A 44 21.09 44.44 -7.35
N ILE A 45 20.42 43.34 -7.76
CA ILE A 45 20.54 42.79 -9.13
C ILE A 45 19.16 42.66 -9.78
N GLN A 46 19.12 43.00 -11.07
CA GLN A 46 17.94 43.28 -11.88
C GLN A 46 17.22 42.03 -12.39
N GLU A 47 15.91 42.15 -12.60
CA GLU A 47 15.11 41.23 -13.42
C GLU A 47 15.54 41.29 -14.90
N PRO A 48 15.60 40.14 -15.60
CA PRO A 48 15.44 40.08 -17.03
C PRO A 48 14.11 39.38 -17.40
N SER A 49 13.19 40.22 -17.87
CA SER A 49 12.16 39.95 -18.90
C SER A 49 12.07 38.53 -19.47
N SER A 50 10.90 37.91 -19.29
CA SER A 50 10.49 36.70 -20.02
C SER A 50 10.13 37.03 -21.48
N SER A 51 10.87 36.47 -22.43
CA SER A 51 10.56 36.54 -23.87
C SER A 51 10.19 35.17 -24.44
N GLU A 52 8.90 35.02 -24.74
CA GLU A 52 8.35 34.52 -26.02
C GLU A 52 9.05 33.32 -26.73
N PRO A 53 8.41 32.13 -26.75
CA PRO A 53 8.81 31.00 -27.59
C PRO A 53 7.94 30.86 -28.86
N GLU A 54 8.59 30.72 -30.01
CA GLU A 54 8.03 30.31 -31.31
C GLU A 54 9.18 29.66 -32.13
N PRO A 55 8.94 28.76 -33.11
CA PRO A 55 7.94 27.69 -33.23
C PRO A 55 8.61 26.28 -33.24
N GLU A 56 7.84 25.21 -33.00
CA GLU A 56 8.25 23.84 -33.34
C GLU A 56 7.84 23.47 -34.79
N PRO A 57 8.67 22.72 -35.54
CA PRO A 57 8.37 22.29 -36.91
C PRO A 57 7.47 21.06 -36.97
N THR A 58 6.61 21.01 -38.00
CA THR A 58 5.76 19.86 -38.32
C THR A 58 6.53 18.69 -38.94
N PRO A 59 6.23 17.44 -38.56
CA PRO A 59 6.52 16.26 -39.39
C PRO A 59 5.35 15.98 -40.35
N SER A 60 5.69 15.72 -41.62
CA SER A 60 4.73 15.37 -42.67
C SER A 60 4.43 13.87 -42.70
N THR A 61 3.15 13.56 -42.86
CA THR A 61 2.50 12.32 -43.35
C THR A 61 3.37 11.35 -44.17
N GLN A 62 3.31 10.06 -43.82
CA GLN A 62 2.91 8.92 -44.71
C GLN A 62 2.48 7.70 -43.86
N GLU A 63 1.22 7.28 -44.01
CA GLU A 63 0.78 5.96 -44.56
C GLU A 63 0.96 4.80 -43.56
N GLU A 64 -0.08 4.44 -42.81
CA GLU A 64 -1.19 3.51 -43.16
C GLU A 64 -0.96 2.13 -42.50
N ASP A 65 -1.67 1.88 -41.40
CA ASP A 65 -2.06 0.51 -41.04
C ASP A 65 -3.42 0.50 -40.31
N ASP A 66 -4.23 -0.52 -40.61
CA ASP A 66 -5.69 -0.50 -40.44
C ASP A 66 -6.13 -1.00 -39.05
N PHE A 67 -6.60 -0.08 -38.19
CA PHE A 67 -7.33 -0.44 -36.98
C PHE A 67 -8.64 0.36 -36.84
N THR A 68 -9.66 -0.12 -37.55
CA THR A 68 -11.04 0.37 -37.48
C THR A 68 -11.64 0.25 -36.07
N THR A 69 -11.51 1.32 -35.28
CA THR A 69 -12.32 1.51 -34.07
C THR A 69 -13.77 1.84 -34.46
N PRO A 70 -14.81 1.39 -33.73
CA PRO A 70 -16.22 1.71 -34.02
C PRO A 70 -16.64 3.18 -33.77
N LEU A 71 -15.72 4.14 -33.91
CA LEU A 71 -15.88 5.53 -33.49
C LEU A 71 -16.05 6.53 -34.65
N ASP A 72 -16.17 6.05 -35.89
CA ASP A 72 -16.17 6.88 -37.10
C ASP A 72 -17.58 7.29 -37.60
N ASP A 73 -18.66 6.82 -36.93
CA ASP A 73 -20.05 7.17 -37.26
C ASP A 73 -20.56 8.44 -36.54
N PHE A 74 -19.80 9.02 -35.61
CA PHE A 74 -20.07 10.34 -35.04
C PHE A 74 -19.49 11.46 -35.91
N LYS A 75 -19.96 11.51 -37.16
CA LYS A 75 -19.84 12.72 -37.98
C LYS A 75 -20.81 13.76 -37.40
N PRO A 76 -20.35 14.81 -36.70
CA PRO A 76 -21.28 15.83 -36.22
C PRO A 76 -21.97 16.42 -37.45
N LYS A 77 -23.30 16.31 -37.50
CA LYS A 77 -24.09 17.14 -38.40
C LYS A 77 -23.93 18.57 -37.90
N SER A 78 -22.92 19.24 -38.44
CA SER A 78 -22.82 20.70 -38.41
C SER A 78 -24.02 21.24 -39.18
N THR A 79 -25.15 21.36 -38.49
CA THR A 79 -26.10 22.41 -38.78
C THR A 79 -25.36 23.70 -38.50
N ASN A 80 -24.73 24.25 -39.55
CA ASN A 80 -24.30 25.64 -39.58
C ASN A 80 -25.54 26.52 -39.48
N THR A 81 -26.06 26.65 -38.26
CA THR A 81 -26.78 27.84 -37.84
C THR A 81 -25.70 28.89 -37.61
N ASP A 82 -25.31 29.53 -38.71
CA ASP A 82 -24.51 30.75 -38.69
C ASP A 82 -25.40 31.84 -38.07
N ASP A 83 -25.48 31.84 -36.73
CA ASP A 83 -26.14 32.88 -35.94
C ASP A 83 -25.29 34.14 -36.12
N GLY A 84 -25.61 34.89 -37.19
CA GLY A 84 -24.81 35.98 -37.76
C GLY A 84 -24.57 37.15 -36.83
N PHE A 85 -23.71 36.94 -35.84
CA PHE A 85 -23.24 37.91 -34.88
C PHE A 85 -22.22 38.83 -35.55
N ASP A 86 -22.69 39.99 -36.01
CA ASP A 86 -21.84 41.05 -36.53
C ASP A 86 -21.41 41.97 -35.37
N PRO A 87 -20.15 41.89 -34.90
CA PRO A 87 -19.70 42.65 -33.73
C PRO A 87 -19.83 44.17 -33.93
N ASN A 88 -19.71 44.66 -35.17
CA ASN A 88 -19.83 46.09 -35.47
C ASN A 88 -21.27 46.59 -35.27
N LYS A 89 -22.27 45.76 -35.60
CA LYS A 89 -23.69 46.09 -35.34
C LYS A 89 -24.00 46.05 -33.85
N PHE A 90 -23.45 45.07 -33.12
CA PHE A 90 -23.62 44.98 -31.67
C PHE A 90 -23.05 46.22 -30.95
N GLU A 91 -21.88 46.70 -31.37
CA GLU A 91 -21.30 47.94 -30.86
C GLU A 91 -22.13 49.17 -31.23
N GLU A 92 -22.61 49.29 -32.48
CA GLU A 92 -23.45 50.41 -32.92
C GLU A 92 -24.80 50.45 -32.17
N GLU A 93 -25.46 49.31 -31.98
CA GLU A 93 -26.68 49.19 -31.16
C GLU A 93 -26.43 49.55 -29.69
N THR A 94 -25.29 49.11 -29.13
CA THR A 94 -24.89 49.44 -27.75
C THR A 94 -24.67 50.94 -27.58
N TRP A 95 -23.95 51.59 -28.50
CA TRP A 95 -23.74 53.05 -28.49
C TRP A 95 -25.04 53.83 -28.66
N ASN A 96 -25.94 53.38 -29.54
CA ASN A 96 -27.26 53.99 -29.71
C ASN A 96 -28.11 53.88 -28.42
N LYS A 97 -28.13 52.72 -27.76
CA LYS A 97 -28.86 52.51 -26.49
C LYS A 97 -28.28 53.37 -25.35
N ILE A 98 -26.95 53.52 -25.26
CA ILE A 98 -26.28 54.43 -24.31
C ILE A 98 -26.69 55.89 -24.56
N LYS A 99 -26.68 56.33 -25.83
CA LYS A 99 -27.03 57.69 -26.22
C LYS A 99 -28.49 58.02 -25.91
N GLU A 100 -29.41 57.08 -26.17
CA GLU A 100 -30.83 57.22 -25.83
C GLU A 100 -31.03 57.38 -24.31
N MET A 101 -30.41 56.51 -23.50
CA MET A 101 -30.46 56.58 -22.03
C MET A 101 -29.89 57.88 -21.47
N GLY A 102 -28.87 58.47 -22.11
CA GLY A 102 -28.28 59.75 -21.71
C GLY A 102 -29.19 60.98 -21.96
N THR A 103 -30.23 60.83 -22.77
CA THR A 103 -31.17 61.91 -23.13
C THR A 103 -32.57 61.77 -22.52
N ASP A 104 -32.85 60.66 -21.82
CA ASP A 104 -34.17 60.36 -21.27
C ASP A 104 -34.36 60.95 -19.86
N PRO A 105 -35.42 61.74 -19.58
CA PRO A 105 -35.69 62.28 -18.25
C PRO A 105 -35.93 61.21 -17.16
N HIS A 106 -36.14 59.94 -17.50
CA HIS A 106 -36.33 58.83 -16.56
C HIS A 106 -35.21 57.76 -16.64
N ALA A 107 -33.99 58.15 -17.01
CA ALA A 107 -32.83 57.25 -17.13
C ALA A 107 -32.66 56.25 -15.97
N GLY A 108 -32.95 56.64 -14.72
CA GLY A 108 -32.87 55.77 -13.55
C GLY A 108 -33.79 54.52 -13.59
N ILE A 109 -34.90 54.57 -14.31
CA ILE A 109 -35.77 53.41 -14.54
C ILE A 109 -35.13 52.47 -15.56
N LYS A 110 -34.64 53.01 -16.69
CA LYS A 110 -33.91 52.24 -17.71
C LYS A 110 -32.65 51.56 -17.16
N TYR A 111 -31.91 52.20 -16.25
CA TYR A 111 -30.78 51.55 -15.55
C TYR A 111 -31.21 50.42 -14.62
N LYS A 112 -32.40 50.51 -14.01
CA LYS A 112 -32.95 49.42 -13.19
C LYS A 112 -33.37 48.24 -14.06
N GLU A 113 -34.07 48.51 -15.16
CA GLU A 113 -34.45 47.50 -16.17
C GLU A 113 -33.20 46.79 -16.72
N LEU A 114 -32.18 47.53 -17.16
CA LEU A 114 -30.90 46.97 -17.62
C LEU A 114 -30.21 46.13 -16.54
N ARG A 115 -30.29 46.53 -15.25
CA ARG A 115 -29.71 45.76 -14.13
C ARG A 115 -30.49 44.48 -13.87
N ASP A 116 -31.80 44.48 -14.07
CA ASP A 116 -32.64 43.29 -13.90
C ASP A 116 -32.56 42.37 -15.13
N GLU A 117 -32.41 42.91 -16.36
CA GLU A 117 -31.99 42.18 -17.57
C GLU A 117 -30.63 41.48 -17.36
N LEU A 118 -29.60 42.20 -16.90
CA LEU A 118 -28.27 41.63 -16.63
C LEU A 118 -28.31 40.51 -15.58
N LYS A 119 -29.18 40.59 -14.56
CA LYS A 119 -29.40 39.47 -13.62
C LYS A 119 -30.06 38.28 -14.31
N ALA A 120 -31.07 38.51 -15.14
CA ALA A 120 -31.78 37.45 -15.86
C ALA A 120 -30.86 36.75 -16.88
N TYR A 121 -29.97 37.49 -17.57
CA TYR A 121 -28.96 36.90 -18.44
C TYR A 121 -27.92 36.09 -17.65
N LYS A 122 -27.39 36.61 -16.53
CA LYS A 122 -26.48 35.85 -15.66
C LYS A 122 -27.12 34.59 -15.07
N GLN A 123 -28.41 34.64 -14.76
CA GLN A 123 -29.15 33.47 -14.30
C GLN A 123 -29.27 32.44 -15.44
N LYS A 124 -29.66 32.85 -16.66
CA LYS A 124 -29.72 31.96 -17.83
C LYS A 124 -28.35 31.38 -18.20
N GLU A 125 -27.28 32.15 -18.09
CA GLU A 125 -25.90 31.71 -18.30
C GLU A 125 -25.51 30.65 -17.27
N SER A 126 -25.84 30.84 -15.99
CA SER A 126 -25.65 29.84 -14.94
C SER A 126 -26.49 28.57 -15.16
N GLU A 127 -27.76 28.71 -15.57
CA GLU A 127 -28.65 27.59 -15.89
C GLU A 127 -28.16 26.81 -17.13
N PHE A 128 -27.65 27.51 -18.14
CA PHE A 128 -27.08 26.89 -19.34
C PHE A 128 -25.73 26.20 -19.05
N SER A 129 -24.85 26.81 -18.26
CA SER A 129 -23.59 26.17 -17.81
C SER A 129 -23.88 24.87 -17.05
N GLN A 130 -24.82 24.92 -16.11
CA GLN A 130 -25.26 23.71 -15.38
C GLN A 130 -25.91 22.68 -16.30
N SER A 131 -26.72 23.11 -17.26
CA SER A 131 -27.31 22.21 -18.27
C SER A 131 -26.25 21.53 -19.15
N VAL A 132 -25.21 22.25 -19.56
CA VAL A 132 -24.11 21.68 -20.35
C VAL A 132 -23.26 20.73 -19.50
N GLU A 133 -22.93 21.11 -18.26
CA GLU A 133 -22.17 20.26 -17.33
C GLU A 133 -22.91 18.99 -16.91
N SER A 134 -24.24 19.02 -16.90
CA SER A 134 -25.14 17.88 -16.64
C SER A 134 -25.61 17.15 -17.90
N SER A 135 -25.16 17.58 -19.08
CA SER A 135 -25.42 16.85 -20.33
C SER A 135 -24.86 15.43 -20.21
N GLU A 136 -25.65 14.45 -20.63
CA GLU A 136 -25.29 13.02 -20.51
C GLU A 136 -23.96 12.71 -21.23
N GLU A 137 -23.69 13.39 -22.35
CA GLU A 137 -22.42 13.32 -23.08
C GLU A 137 -21.24 13.85 -22.26
N VAL A 138 -21.42 14.99 -21.57
CA VAL A 138 -20.38 15.61 -20.74
C VAL A 138 -20.12 14.79 -19.47
N MET A 139 -21.15 14.19 -18.88
CA MET A 139 -21.00 13.25 -17.77
C MET A 139 -20.28 11.96 -18.22
N GLN A 140 -20.61 11.40 -19.39
CA GLN A 140 -19.90 10.25 -19.94
C GLN A 140 -18.43 10.57 -20.30
N LEU A 141 -18.16 11.77 -20.81
CA LEU A 141 -16.78 12.24 -21.06
C LEU A 141 -15.99 12.40 -19.77
N LYS A 142 -16.57 12.99 -18.71
CA LYS A 142 -15.95 13.08 -17.37
C LYS A 142 -15.66 11.69 -16.79
N ALA A 143 -16.62 10.76 -16.82
CA ALA A 143 -16.41 9.39 -16.33
C ALA A 143 -15.33 8.62 -17.13
N LYS A 144 -15.22 8.89 -18.45
CA LYS A 144 -14.12 8.34 -19.28
C LYS A 144 -12.77 8.96 -18.93
N LEU A 145 -12.72 10.27 -18.63
CA LEU A 145 -11.50 10.94 -18.16
C LEU A 145 -11.04 10.37 -16.81
N GLU A 146 -11.95 10.28 -15.83
CA GLU A 146 -11.66 9.72 -14.50
C GLU A 146 -11.17 8.26 -14.58
N SER A 147 -11.77 7.43 -15.44
CA SER A 147 -11.29 6.05 -15.66
C SER A 147 -9.96 5.97 -16.40
N LEU A 148 -9.62 6.94 -17.26
CA LEU A 148 -8.30 7.04 -17.87
C LEU A 148 -7.24 7.46 -16.85
N GLU A 149 -7.53 8.43 -15.98
CA GLU A 149 -6.65 8.83 -14.87
C GLU A 149 -6.44 7.68 -13.86
N GLU A 150 -7.47 6.88 -13.57
CA GLU A 150 -7.34 5.68 -12.74
C GLU A 150 -6.47 4.60 -13.41
N ILE A 151 -6.66 4.36 -14.71
CA ILE A 151 -5.82 3.42 -15.48
C ILE A 151 -4.37 3.92 -15.56
N GLU A 152 -4.15 5.21 -15.77
CA GLU A 152 -2.82 5.81 -15.84
C GLU A 152 -2.10 5.71 -14.48
N THR A 153 -2.77 6.04 -13.37
CA THR A 153 -2.17 5.89 -12.03
C THR A 153 -1.86 4.42 -11.70
N GLN A 154 -2.74 3.48 -12.01
CA GLN A 154 -2.46 2.05 -11.88
C GLN A 154 -1.30 1.59 -12.77
N TYR A 155 -1.21 2.11 -14.01
CA TYR A 155 -0.11 1.81 -14.92
C TYR A 155 1.22 2.34 -14.38
N GLN A 156 1.26 3.58 -13.87
CA GLN A 156 2.46 4.16 -13.24
C GLN A 156 2.85 3.39 -11.97
N GLU A 157 1.91 2.97 -11.13
CA GLU A 157 2.20 2.10 -9.98
C GLU A 157 2.81 0.76 -10.39
N MET A 158 2.21 0.08 -11.38
CA MET A 158 2.70 -1.22 -11.86
C MET A 158 4.06 -1.06 -12.55
N ARG A 159 4.27 0.03 -13.28
CA ARG A 159 5.55 0.39 -13.87
C ARG A 159 6.62 0.68 -12.81
N ASN A 160 6.29 1.38 -11.73
CA ASN A 160 7.21 1.62 -10.62
C ASN A 160 7.59 0.31 -9.91
N LYS A 161 6.61 -0.60 -9.70
CA LYS A 161 6.86 -1.94 -9.15
C LYS A 161 7.73 -2.79 -10.09
N ALA A 162 7.49 -2.73 -11.40
CA ALA A 162 8.31 -3.41 -12.41
C ALA A 162 9.73 -2.84 -12.49
N ALA A 163 9.88 -1.51 -12.48
CA ALA A 163 11.16 -0.80 -12.47
C ALA A 163 12.00 -1.09 -11.22
N MET A 164 11.37 -1.47 -10.11
CA MET A 164 12.04 -1.95 -8.89
C MET A 164 12.74 -3.31 -9.09
N VAL A 165 12.25 -4.14 -10.02
CA VAL A 165 12.74 -5.50 -10.31
C VAL A 165 13.59 -5.54 -11.57
N ASP A 166 13.26 -4.72 -12.56
CA ASP A 166 13.91 -4.63 -13.86
C ASP A 166 14.35 -3.18 -14.14
N TYR A 167 15.65 -2.92 -13.99
CA TYR A 167 16.24 -1.60 -14.18
C TYR A 167 16.04 -1.05 -15.60
N THR A 168 15.85 -1.91 -16.61
CA THR A 168 15.68 -1.48 -18.01
C THR A 168 14.33 -0.79 -18.26
N GLN A 169 13.35 -0.97 -17.37
CA GLN A 169 12.03 -0.37 -17.49
C GLN A 169 11.91 1.01 -16.80
N THR A 170 12.93 1.39 -16.01
CA THR A 170 13.05 2.71 -15.37
C THR A 170 13.03 3.83 -16.41
N GLU A 171 12.49 5.00 -16.04
CA GLU A 171 12.60 6.18 -16.91
C GLU A 171 14.06 6.63 -17.08
N GLU A 172 14.88 6.45 -16.05
CA GLU A 172 16.31 6.77 -16.06
C GLU A 172 17.04 5.98 -17.15
N TYR A 173 16.84 4.66 -17.22
CA TYR A 173 17.42 3.82 -18.27
C TYR A 173 16.91 4.22 -19.66
N LYS A 174 15.59 4.45 -19.81
CA LYS A 174 15.02 4.82 -21.12
C LYS A 174 15.55 6.16 -21.65
N GLN A 175 15.71 7.15 -20.77
CA GLN A 175 16.16 8.49 -21.15
C GLN A 175 17.68 8.57 -21.34
N TYR A 176 18.47 7.89 -20.51
CA TYR A 176 19.94 8.02 -20.49
C TYR A 176 20.71 6.87 -21.16
N VAL A 177 20.04 5.78 -21.54
CA VAL A 177 20.65 4.64 -22.25
C VAL A 177 19.88 4.31 -23.52
N ASP A 178 18.59 3.98 -23.44
CA ASP A 178 17.82 3.44 -24.57
C ASP A 178 17.61 4.45 -25.72
N ALA A 179 17.12 5.65 -25.39
CA ALA A 179 16.93 6.73 -26.35
C ALA A 179 18.24 7.19 -27.04
N PRO A 180 19.35 7.48 -26.33
CA PRO A 180 20.60 7.84 -26.98
C PRO A 180 21.25 6.68 -27.75
N PHE A 181 21.12 5.43 -27.30
CA PHE A 181 21.58 4.26 -28.05
C PHE A 181 20.79 4.07 -29.36
N SER A 182 19.47 4.24 -29.32
CA SER A 182 18.60 4.17 -30.51
C SER A 182 18.91 5.29 -31.52
N ARG A 183 19.19 6.51 -31.04
CA ARG A 183 19.69 7.61 -31.88
C ARG A 183 21.03 7.25 -32.53
N MET A 184 21.97 6.73 -31.76
CA MET A 184 23.29 6.32 -32.25
C MET A 184 23.21 5.23 -33.32
N ILE A 185 22.28 4.27 -33.19
CA ILE A 185 21.98 3.29 -34.25
C ILE A 185 21.47 4.00 -35.52
N THR A 186 20.52 4.93 -35.38
CA THR A 186 19.92 5.64 -36.52
C THR A 186 20.97 6.49 -37.25
N ASP A 187 21.82 7.20 -36.50
CA ASP A 187 22.94 7.99 -37.03
C ASP A 187 23.99 7.10 -37.72
N ALA A 188 24.31 5.94 -37.13
CA ALA A 188 25.21 4.95 -37.73
C ALA A 188 24.64 4.37 -39.05
N THR A 189 23.37 3.96 -39.08
CA THR A 189 22.72 3.46 -40.30
C THR A 189 22.70 4.52 -41.40
N ALA A 190 22.37 5.78 -41.07
CA ALA A 190 22.38 6.87 -42.04
C ALA A 190 23.81 7.16 -42.60
N LEU A 191 24.84 7.00 -41.77
CA LEU A 191 26.24 7.09 -42.20
C LEU A 191 26.67 5.89 -43.06
N GLU A 192 26.23 4.68 -42.73
CA GLU A 192 26.47 3.46 -43.52
C GLU A 192 25.85 3.56 -44.91
N GLU A 193 24.59 3.98 -45.02
CA GLU A 193 23.91 4.22 -46.30
C GLU A 193 24.60 5.30 -47.14
N HIS A 194 24.97 6.42 -46.51
CA HIS A 194 25.64 7.55 -47.20
C HIS A 194 27.05 7.19 -47.70
N LEU A 195 27.78 6.34 -46.97
CA LEU A 195 29.16 5.95 -47.31
C LEU A 195 29.24 4.63 -48.11
N GLY A 196 28.14 3.89 -48.23
CA GLY A 196 28.09 2.60 -48.94
C GLY A 196 28.71 1.45 -48.16
N PHE A 197 28.63 1.47 -46.83
CA PHE A 197 29.11 0.38 -45.98
C PHE A 197 28.12 -0.80 -45.90
N GLU A 198 28.59 -1.93 -45.36
CA GLU A 198 27.71 -3.03 -44.97
C GLU A 198 26.86 -2.61 -43.77
N GLU A 199 25.60 -3.05 -43.73
CA GLU A 199 24.68 -2.81 -42.63
C GLU A 199 25.27 -3.26 -41.28
N ASN A 200 25.16 -2.38 -40.28
CA ASN A 200 25.74 -2.49 -38.94
C ASN A 200 27.28 -2.54 -38.90
N ALA A 201 28.02 -2.24 -39.97
CA ALA A 201 29.50 -2.23 -39.95
C ALA A 201 30.08 -1.21 -38.97
N ILE A 202 29.54 0.00 -38.90
CA ILE A 202 29.92 1.03 -37.94
C ILE A 202 29.62 0.53 -36.52
N MET A 203 28.40 0.05 -36.28
CA MET A 203 27.98 -0.47 -34.97
C MET A 203 28.84 -1.67 -34.50
N LYS A 204 29.15 -2.61 -35.40
CA LYS A 204 30.05 -3.76 -35.13
C LYS A 204 31.47 -3.28 -34.75
N ALA A 205 32.03 -2.32 -35.49
CA ALA A 205 33.36 -1.78 -35.22
C ALA A 205 33.43 -1.11 -33.84
N ILE A 206 32.48 -0.23 -33.52
CA ILE A 206 32.47 0.55 -32.27
C ILE A 206 32.01 -0.26 -31.05
N ALA A 207 31.21 -1.32 -31.20
CA ALA A 207 30.82 -2.22 -30.11
C ALA A 207 31.91 -3.23 -29.70
N THR A 208 33.08 -3.23 -30.35
CA THR A 208 34.17 -4.17 -30.06
C THR A 208 34.77 -3.93 -28.66
N SER A 209 34.78 -4.96 -27.81
CA SER A 209 35.11 -4.81 -26.37
C SER A 209 36.58 -4.53 -26.04
N ASP A 210 37.55 -5.01 -26.84
CA ASP A 210 38.95 -4.59 -26.68
C ASP A 210 39.21 -3.33 -27.51
N ARG A 211 39.53 -2.24 -26.81
CA ARG A 211 39.85 -0.94 -27.37
C ARG A 211 40.91 -1.00 -28.47
N LYS A 212 41.93 -1.86 -28.36
CA LYS A 212 42.97 -1.97 -29.41
C LYS A 212 42.46 -2.61 -30.70
N THR A 213 41.44 -3.46 -30.62
CA THR A 213 40.76 -4.01 -31.79
C THR A 213 39.67 -3.08 -32.31
N GLN A 214 38.99 -2.34 -31.42
CA GLN A 214 38.04 -1.28 -31.75
C GLN A 214 38.73 -0.15 -32.54
N ASP A 215 39.83 0.40 -32.02
CA ASP A 215 40.62 1.47 -32.65
C ASP A 215 41.06 1.05 -34.08
N ARG A 216 41.49 -0.20 -34.26
CA ARG A 216 41.87 -0.75 -35.58
C ARG A 216 40.69 -0.98 -36.51
N ALA A 217 39.58 -1.49 -36.01
CA ALA A 217 38.37 -1.69 -36.81
C ALA A 217 37.82 -0.33 -37.30
N ILE A 218 37.89 0.71 -36.47
CA ILE A 218 37.57 2.09 -36.85
C ILE A 218 38.59 2.63 -37.85
N GLU A 219 39.91 2.43 -37.65
CA GLU A 219 40.96 2.87 -38.58
C GLU A 219 40.80 2.21 -39.97
N ASP A 220 40.54 0.90 -40.03
CA ASP A 220 40.29 0.16 -41.27
C ASP A 220 38.99 0.62 -41.96
N LEU A 221 37.92 0.89 -41.20
CA LEU A 221 36.65 1.39 -41.74
C LEU A 221 36.74 2.84 -42.25
N THR A 222 37.51 3.68 -41.57
CA THR A 222 37.62 5.12 -41.87
C THR A 222 38.73 5.49 -42.85
N ARG A 223 39.60 4.53 -43.21
CA ARG A 223 40.78 4.72 -44.06
C ARG A 223 40.53 5.48 -45.37
N ASP A 224 39.44 5.15 -46.06
CA ASP A 224 39.08 5.73 -47.37
C ASP A 224 37.92 6.76 -47.26
N VAL A 225 37.56 7.17 -46.03
CA VAL A 225 36.43 8.05 -45.70
C VAL A 225 36.90 9.51 -45.56
N PRO A 226 36.07 10.52 -45.93
CA PRO A 226 36.39 11.91 -45.64
C PRO A 226 36.61 12.18 -44.14
N PRO A 227 37.62 12.99 -43.73
CA PRO A 227 37.99 13.19 -42.32
C PRO A 227 36.90 13.74 -41.40
N ARG A 228 35.80 14.25 -41.96
CA ARG A 228 34.61 14.68 -41.20
C ARG A 228 33.90 13.46 -40.60
N TYR A 229 33.53 12.49 -41.42
CA TYR A 229 32.78 11.31 -41.00
C TYR A 229 33.65 10.34 -40.19
N ALA A 230 34.96 10.30 -40.45
CA ALA A 230 35.89 9.54 -39.61
C ALA A 230 35.84 9.97 -38.13
N ARG A 231 35.85 11.28 -37.86
CA ARG A 231 35.68 11.84 -36.50
C ARG A 231 34.30 11.57 -35.91
N GLU A 232 33.28 11.52 -36.73
CA GLU A 232 31.90 11.22 -36.32
C GLU A 232 31.80 9.78 -35.81
N ILE A 233 32.45 8.83 -36.49
CA ILE A 233 32.58 7.42 -36.06
C ILE A 233 33.44 7.29 -34.79
N GLU A 234 34.57 8.00 -34.70
CA GLU A 234 35.39 8.07 -33.47
C GLU A 234 34.59 8.65 -32.28
N GLN A 235 33.75 9.66 -32.53
CA GLN A 235 32.90 10.26 -31.51
C GLN A 235 31.81 9.28 -31.04
N MET A 236 31.12 8.59 -31.96
CA MET A 236 30.15 7.54 -31.60
C MET A 236 30.79 6.43 -30.74
N ALA A 237 32.03 6.02 -31.03
CA ALA A 237 32.76 5.06 -30.19
C ALA A 237 33.04 5.59 -28.76
N SER A 238 33.39 6.86 -28.63
CA SER A 238 33.52 7.55 -27.34
C SER A 238 32.18 7.63 -26.60
N ASP A 239 31.11 7.94 -27.30
CA ASP A 239 29.79 8.19 -26.70
C ASP A 239 29.12 6.87 -26.29
N LEU A 240 29.29 5.78 -27.04
CA LEU A 240 28.94 4.42 -26.61
C LEU A 240 29.65 4.01 -25.31
N LEU A 241 30.94 4.37 -25.15
CA LEU A 241 31.68 4.09 -23.93
C LEU A 241 31.19 4.93 -22.73
N LYS A 242 30.59 6.11 -22.98
CA LYS A 242 29.85 6.86 -21.94
C LYS A 242 28.53 6.16 -21.60
N LEU A 243 27.80 5.65 -22.60
CA LEU A 243 26.53 4.92 -22.41
C LEU A 243 26.72 3.65 -21.56
N TYR A 244 27.77 2.86 -21.80
CA TYR A 244 28.06 1.69 -20.93
C TYR A 244 28.39 2.08 -19.48
N ARG A 245 28.90 3.30 -19.24
CA ARG A 245 29.13 3.80 -17.87
C ARG A 245 27.84 4.27 -17.21
N THR A 246 26.94 4.95 -17.94
CA THR A 246 25.63 5.36 -17.40
C THR A 246 24.73 4.15 -17.17
N GLU A 247 24.77 3.14 -18.04
CA GLU A 247 24.11 1.85 -17.78
C GLU A 247 24.64 1.22 -16.49
N ALA A 248 25.96 1.14 -16.32
CA ALA A 248 26.57 0.55 -15.14
C ALA A 248 26.17 1.27 -13.84
N THR A 249 26.10 2.61 -13.84
CA THR A 249 25.63 3.36 -12.66
C THR A 249 24.14 3.15 -12.38
N ILE A 250 23.28 3.20 -13.41
CA ILE A 250 21.82 2.97 -13.25
C ILE A 250 21.55 1.56 -12.73
N LYS A 251 22.35 0.56 -13.16
CA LYS A 251 22.26 -0.83 -12.69
C LYS A 251 22.68 -1.00 -11.23
N ASP A 252 23.74 -0.32 -10.79
CA ASP A 252 24.22 -0.35 -9.40
C ASP A 252 23.25 0.39 -8.45
N GLU A 253 22.69 1.51 -8.91
CA GLU A 253 21.62 2.24 -8.23
C GLU A 253 20.34 1.40 -8.14
N ALA A 254 19.96 0.66 -9.18
CA ALA A 254 18.82 -0.25 -9.17
C ALA A 254 19.02 -1.43 -8.20
N ALA A 255 20.20 -2.05 -8.17
CA ALA A 255 20.54 -3.08 -7.18
C ALA A 255 20.43 -2.53 -5.74
N THR A 256 21.01 -1.34 -5.50
CA THR A 256 20.92 -0.65 -4.20
C THR A 256 19.47 -0.30 -3.81
N ARG A 257 18.62 0.07 -4.78
CA ARG A 257 17.18 0.32 -4.55
C ARG A 257 16.43 -0.96 -4.19
N LEU A 258 16.73 -2.08 -4.85
CA LEU A 258 16.13 -3.38 -4.58
C LEU A 258 16.51 -3.89 -3.18
N ASP A 259 17.78 -3.81 -2.78
CA ASP A 259 18.25 -4.25 -1.46
C ASP A 259 17.57 -3.44 -0.35
N ARG A 260 17.54 -2.10 -0.46
CA ARG A 260 16.81 -1.22 0.48
C ARG A 260 15.32 -1.52 0.55
N TYR A 261 14.70 -1.92 -0.56
CA TYR A 261 13.30 -2.33 -0.58
C TYR A 261 13.07 -3.64 0.18
N GLN A 262 13.97 -4.63 0.03
CA GLN A 262 13.92 -5.88 0.79
C GLN A 262 14.14 -5.66 2.29
N GLU A 263 15.09 -4.79 2.66
CA GLU A 263 15.29 -4.35 4.06
C GLU A 263 14.04 -3.65 4.62
N SER A 264 13.42 -2.76 3.84
CA SER A 264 12.19 -2.07 4.24
C SER A 264 11.00 -3.03 4.40
N GLU A 265 10.82 -3.98 3.49
CA GLU A 265 9.75 -4.98 3.59
C GLU A 265 9.96 -5.95 4.74
N THR A 266 11.19 -6.41 4.99
CA THR A 266 11.49 -7.28 6.15
C THR A 266 11.30 -6.53 7.47
N ALA A 267 11.71 -5.26 7.57
CA ALA A 267 11.42 -4.41 8.72
C ALA A 267 9.91 -4.15 8.90
N ARG A 268 9.16 -3.94 7.80
CA ARG A 268 7.70 -3.78 7.83
C ARG A 268 7.00 -5.04 8.33
N GLN A 269 7.39 -6.21 7.82
CA GLN A 269 6.87 -7.50 8.27
C GLN A 269 7.21 -7.77 9.73
N ALA A 270 8.42 -7.45 10.19
CA ALA A 270 8.80 -7.58 11.60
C ALA A 270 7.93 -6.70 12.51
N ALA A 271 7.73 -5.43 12.13
CA ALA A 271 6.86 -4.50 12.87
C ALA A 271 5.38 -4.92 12.84
N GLU A 272 4.91 -5.54 11.75
CA GLU A 272 3.54 -6.07 11.67
C GLU A 272 3.36 -7.32 12.55
N ARG A 273 4.33 -8.23 12.59
CA ARG A 273 4.36 -9.37 13.52
C ARG A 273 4.43 -8.94 14.98
N GLU A 274 5.23 -7.92 15.31
CA GLU A 274 5.27 -7.38 16.67
C GLU A 274 3.90 -6.81 17.09
N ARG A 275 3.22 -6.10 16.18
CA ARG A 275 1.86 -5.60 16.41
C ARG A 275 0.83 -6.72 16.55
N SER A 276 0.85 -7.74 15.68
CA SER A 276 -0.08 -8.87 15.77
C SER A 276 0.12 -9.64 17.08
N HIS A 277 1.37 -9.90 17.47
CA HIS A 277 1.75 -10.54 18.72
C HIS A 277 1.34 -9.71 19.95
N ALA A 278 1.52 -8.38 19.93
CA ALA A 278 1.04 -7.51 21.01
C ALA A 278 -0.49 -7.52 21.15
N VAL A 279 -1.24 -7.56 20.04
CA VAL A 279 -2.70 -7.73 20.06
C VAL A 279 -3.08 -9.12 20.56
N PHE A 280 -2.36 -10.16 20.16
CA PHE A 280 -2.56 -11.54 20.60
C PHE A 280 -2.39 -11.68 22.12
N LYS A 281 -1.28 -11.21 22.72
CA LYS A 281 -1.07 -11.26 24.18
C LYS A 281 -2.21 -10.57 24.95
N ASN A 282 -2.58 -9.36 24.53
CA ASN A 282 -3.70 -8.62 25.11
C ASN A 282 -5.03 -9.39 25.03
N GLN A 283 -5.23 -10.20 23.99
CA GLN A 283 -6.43 -11.02 23.83
C GLN A 283 -6.34 -12.32 24.64
N VAL A 284 -5.16 -12.95 24.74
CA VAL A 284 -4.90 -14.11 25.61
C VAL A 284 -5.23 -13.76 27.05
N GLY A 285 -4.67 -12.68 27.61
CA GLY A 285 -4.98 -12.20 28.97
C GLY A 285 -6.48 -12.04 29.23
N LYS A 286 -7.19 -11.32 28.35
CA LYS A 286 -8.66 -11.14 28.43
C LYS A 286 -9.42 -12.47 28.37
N THR A 287 -8.97 -13.45 27.59
CA THR A 287 -9.59 -14.78 27.59
C THR A 287 -9.31 -15.55 28.88
N PHE A 288 -8.11 -15.43 29.44
CA PHE A 288 -7.73 -16.07 30.69
C PHE A 288 -8.57 -15.55 31.86
N GLU A 289 -8.70 -14.23 32.03
CA GLU A 289 -9.60 -13.58 33.00
C GLU A 289 -11.06 -14.06 32.86
N ARG A 290 -11.54 -14.15 31.60
CA ARG A 290 -12.90 -14.60 31.28
C ARG A 290 -13.14 -16.07 31.65
N TYR A 291 -12.09 -16.90 31.72
CA TYR A 291 -12.17 -18.30 32.13
C TYR A 291 -11.83 -18.54 33.62
N GLN A 292 -10.99 -17.71 34.23
CA GLN A 292 -10.70 -17.70 35.67
C GLN A 292 -11.99 -17.66 36.51
N THR A 293 -12.91 -16.74 36.18
CA THR A 293 -14.23 -16.63 36.83
C THR A 293 -15.20 -17.77 36.52
N LYS A 294 -14.83 -18.71 35.63
CA LYS A 294 -15.70 -19.78 35.13
C LYS A 294 -15.24 -21.18 35.47
N ILE A 295 -13.95 -21.37 35.77
CA ILE A 295 -13.33 -22.65 36.06
C ILE A 295 -12.79 -22.59 37.50
N PRO A 296 -13.54 -23.07 38.51
CA PRO A 296 -13.12 -22.94 39.91
C PRO A 296 -11.83 -23.69 40.28
N SER A 297 -11.31 -24.56 39.42
CA SER A 297 -9.99 -25.18 39.61
C SER A 297 -8.81 -24.28 39.19
N LEU A 298 -9.08 -23.08 38.67
CA LEU A 298 -8.08 -22.01 38.49
C LEU A 298 -8.03 -21.06 39.70
N LEU A 299 -8.88 -21.29 40.70
CA LEU A 299 -8.96 -20.52 41.94
C LEU A 299 -8.60 -21.42 43.14
N ASP A 300 -7.97 -20.84 44.15
CA ASP A 300 -7.79 -21.48 45.46
C ASP A 300 -9.12 -21.52 46.25
N ASP A 301 -9.12 -22.20 47.41
CA ASP A 301 -10.28 -22.28 48.32
C ASP A 301 -10.73 -20.90 48.88
N GLN A 302 -9.97 -19.83 48.62
CA GLN A 302 -10.17 -18.46 49.10
C GLN A 302 -10.64 -17.51 47.97
N GLY A 303 -10.64 -17.97 46.72
CA GLY A 303 -11.08 -17.22 45.53
C GLY A 303 -9.98 -16.46 44.78
N ASN A 304 -8.70 -16.69 45.09
CA ASN A 304 -7.55 -16.10 44.38
C ASN A 304 -7.07 -17.03 43.25
N PRO A 305 -6.44 -16.53 42.18
CA PRO A 305 -5.80 -17.40 41.19
C PRO A 305 -4.74 -18.31 41.84
N ILE A 306 -4.71 -19.58 41.43
CA ILE A 306 -3.67 -20.54 41.85
C ILE A 306 -2.26 -20.08 41.42
N SER A 307 -1.23 -20.52 42.15
CA SER A 307 0.20 -20.22 41.85
C SER A 307 0.53 -20.33 40.36
N ASP A 308 0.10 -21.43 39.74
CA ASP A 308 0.45 -21.79 38.36
C ASP A 308 -0.32 -20.96 37.30
N TYR A 309 -1.27 -20.11 37.70
CA TYR A 309 -2.09 -19.30 36.79
C TYR A 309 -1.24 -18.34 35.95
N ASN A 310 -0.28 -17.66 36.60
CA ASN A 310 0.64 -16.73 35.92
C ASN A 310 1.62 -17.48 35.00
N ASP A 311 2.06 -18.67 35.39
CA ASP A 311 2.91 -19.53 34.57
C ASP A 311 2.19 -20.03 33.32
N MET A 312 0.90 -20.40 33.43
CA MET A 312 0.07 -20.79 32.29
C MET A 312 -0.22 -19.60 31.37
N LEU A 313 -0.50 -18.42 31.94
CA LEU A 313 -0.70 -17.19 31.18
C LEU A 313 0.58 -16.79 30.42
N GLY A 314 1.73 -16.76 31.09
CA GLY A 314 3.02 -16.45 30.47
C GLY A 314 3.41 -17.44 29.37
N LYS A 315 3.10 -18.73 29.53
CA LYS A 315 3.27 -19.73 28.47
C LYS A 315 2.32 -19.51 27.30
N ALA A 316 1.07 -19.10 27.54
CA ALA A 316 0.11 -18.81 26.48
C ALA A 316 0.44 -17.51 25.73
N GLU A 317 0.97 -16.49 26.42
CA GLU A 317 1.44 -15.24 25.83
C GLU A 317 2.78 -15.35 25.09
N ALA A 318 3.58 -16.40 25.37
CA ALA A 318 4.84 -16.66 24.68
C ALA A 318 4.70 -17.48 23.39
N ILE A 319 3.49 -17.91 23.04
CA ILE A 319 3.22 -18.63 21.80
C ILE A 319 2.99 -17.61 20.68
N ASP A 320 3.85 -17.61 19.67
CA ASP A 320 3.54 -17.03 18.37
C ASP A 320 2.63 -18.00 17.60
N PHE A 321 1.41 -17.58 17.28
CA PHE A 321 0.43 -18.42 16.61
C PHE A 321 0.73 -18.64 15.12
N ASP A 322 1.43 -17.70 14.48
CA ASP A 322 1.65 -17.75 13.02
C ASP A 322 2.77 -18.74 12.66
N ASP A 323 3.78 -18.87 13.54
CA ASP A 323 4.90 -19.82 13.45
C ASP A 323 4.57 -21.23 14.00
N LEU A 324 3.37 -21.46 14.56
CA LEU A 324 2.96 -22.81 15.00
C LEU A 324 2.87 -23.80 13.83
N ASP A 325 3.12 -25.07 14.10
CA ASP A 325 2.90 -26.14 13.13
C ASP A 325 1.39 -26.33 12.82
N VAL A 326 1.10 -27.04 11.73
CA VAL A 326 -0.28 -27.22 11.25
C VAL A 326 -1.11 -28.04 12.24
N GLU A 327 -0.51 -28.98 12.98
CA GLU A 327 -1.24 -29.80 13.96
C GLU A 327 -1.58 -28.98 15.20
N SER A 328 -0.66 -28.16 15.74
CA SER A 328 -0.97 -27.25 16.86
C SER A 328 -2.00 -26.18 16.48
N ARG A 329 -1.96 -25.62 15.26
CA ARG A 329 -3.01 -24.70 14.77
C ARG A 329 -4.36 -25.41 14.64
N GLY A 330 -4.38 -26.65 14.15
CA GLY A 330 -5.59 -27.48 14.11
C GLY A 330 -6.14 -27.79 15.50
N PHE A 331 -5.28 -28.12 16.46
CA PHE A 331 -5.65 -28.33 17.86
C PHE A 331 -6.19 -27.04 18.50
N ALA A 332 -5.55 -25.90 18.29
CA ALA A 332 -6.00 -24.61 18.79
C ALA A 332 -7.38 -24.21 18.23
N ALA A 333 -7.63 -24.45 16.94
CA ALA A 333 -8.94 -24.27 16.33
C ALA A 333 -10.01 -25.20 16.93
N MET A 334 -9.68 -26.49 17.12
CA MET A 334 -10.58 -27.44 17.78
C MET A 334 -10.86 -27.04 19.24
N ALA A 335 -9.84 -26.59 19.98
CA ALA A 335 -9.95 -26.13 21.35
C ALA A 335 -10.80 -24.85 21.44
N ALA A 336 -10.64 -23.89 20.52
CA ALA A 336 -11.43 -22.67 20.46
C ALA A 336 -12.94 -22.94 20.32
N VAL A 337 -13.32 -23.98 19.57
CA VAL A 337 -14.72 -24.41 19.41
C VAL A 337 -15.20 -25.26 20.60
N THR A 338 -14.39 -26.20 21.09
CA THR A 338 -14.83 -27.19 22.10
C THR A 338 -14.74 -26.71 23.55
N MET A 339 -13.74 -25.90 23.91
CA MET A 339 -13.55 -25.42 25.28
C MET A 339 -14.74 -24.61 25.85
N PRO A 340 -15.43 -23.73 25.10
CA PRO A 340 -16.65 -23.07 25.58
C PRO A 340 -17.75 -24.06 26.00
N HIS A 341 -17.90 -25.17 25.27
CA HIS A 341 -18.87 -26.22 25.61
C HIS A 341 -18.42 -27.04 26.82
N LEU A 342 -17.13 -27.42 26.90
CA LEU A 342 -16.55 -28.13 28.04
C LEU A 342 -16.68 -27.32 29.34
N VAL A 343 -16.36 -26.02 29.33
CA VAL A 343 -16.53 -25.14 30.50
C VAL A 343 -18.00 -25.03 30.91
N SER A 344 -18.92 -25.01 29.94
CA SER A 344 -20.36 -24.96 30.20
C SER A 344 -20.89 -26.27 30.82
N SER A 345 -20.47 -27.42 30.31
CA SER A 345 -20.84 -28.73 30.87
C SER A 345 -20.23 -28.97 32.24
N TYR A 346 -18.99 -28.53 32.47
CA TYR A 346 -18.33 -28.58 33.77
C TYR A 346 -19.06 -27.75 34.83
N LYS A 347 -19.52 -26.53 34.49
CA LYS A 347 -20.39 -25.74 35.37
C LYS A 347 -21.69 -26.48 35.74
N GLN A 348 -22.34 -27.13 34.77
CA GLN A 348 -23.55 -27.92 35.04
C GLN A 348 -23.26 -29.12 35.95
N MET A 349 -22.12 -29.81 35.76
CA MET A 349 -21.69 -30.86 36.68
C MET A 349 -21.44 -30.34 38.10
N GLN A 350 -20.82 -29.17 38.27
CA GLN A 350 -20.60 -28.59 39.59
C GLN A 350 -21.91 -28.22 40.30
N VAL A 351 -22.91 -27.72 39.58
CA VAL A 351 -24.25 -27.47 40.15
C VAL A 351 -24.86 -28.79 40.63
N LYS A 352 -24.86 -29.83 39.79
CA LYS A 352 -25.35 -31.18 40.16
C LYS A 352 -24.59 -31.79 41.34
N LEU A 353 -23.28 -31.57 41.45
CA LEU A 353 -22.47 -32.02 42.59
C LEU A 353 -22.81 -31.27 43.89
N LYS A 354 -23.08 -29.96 43.81
CA LYS A 354 -23.56 -29.17 44.96
C LYS A 354 -24.94 -29.66 45.41
N GLU A 355 -25.86 -29.89 44.48
CA GLU A 355 -27.19 -30.45 44.74
C GLU A 355 -27.13 -31.88 45.32
N ALA A 356 -26.25 -32.74 44.80
CA ALA A 356 -26.03 -34.07 45.36
C ALA A 356 -25.46 -34.00 46.79
N ASN A 357 -24.51 -33.10 47.05
CA ASN A 357 -23.94 -32.92 48.39
C ASN A 357 -24.93 -32.31 49.39
N THR A 358 -25.81 -31.41 48.98
CA THR A 358 -26.89 -30.91 49.87
C THR A 358 -27.93 -32.00 50.14
N LEU A 359 -28.29 -32.82 49.14
CA LEU A 359 -29.16 -33.99 49.33
C LEU A 359 -28.54 -35.03 50.27
N ILE A 360 -27.25 -35.36 50.10
CA ILE A 360 -26.52 -36.27 51.01
C ILE A 360 -26.45 -35.68 52.43
N SER A 361 -26.24 -34.37 52.56
CA SER A 361 -26.21 -33.70 53.87
C SER A 361 -27.60 -33.70 54.54
N ALA A 362 -28.67 -33.49 53.77
CA ALA A 362 -30.04 -33.60 54.24
C ALA A 362 -30.39 -35.05 54.65
N MET A 363 -29.97 -36.05 53.88
CA MET A 363 -30.15 -37.47 54.23
C MET A 363 -29.35 -37.89 55.47
N LYS A 364 -28.14 -37.33 55.67
CA LYS A 364 -27.37 -37.53 56.90
C LYS A 364 -28.05 -36.87 58.11
N ALA A 365 -28.62 -35.68 57.94
CA ALA A 365 -29.38 -34.99 58.98
C ALA A 365 -30.72 -35.70 59.31
N SER A 366 -31.33 -36.40 58.35
CA SER A 366 -32.59 -37.14 58.55
C SER A 366 -32.43 -38.59 59.00
N ASN A 367 -31.19 -39.08 59.19
CA ASN A 367 -30.89 -40.41 59.76
C ASN A 367 -30.48 -40.28 61.24
N PRO A 368 -31.42 -40.36 62.21
CA PRO A 368 -31.09 -40.33 63.63
C PRO A 368 -30.43 -41.65 64.07
N SER A 369 -29.10 -41.62 64.26
CA SER A 369 -28.38 -42.71 64.91
C SER A 369 -28.78 -42.80 66.39
N SER A 370 -29.21 -43.98 66.83
CA SER A 370 -29.86 -44.24 68.12
C SER A 370 -28.95 -44.23 69.36
N VAL A 371 -29.31 -43.39 70.35
CA VAL A 371 -28.95 -43.38 71.80
C VAL A 371 -30.07 -42.56 72.51
N SER A 372 -30.69 -42.88 73.65
CA SER A 372 -30.73 -44.05 74.56
C SER A 372 -32.13 -44.10 75.26
N PRO A 373 -32.50 -45.12 76.07
CA PRO A 373 -33.88 -45.32 76.55
C PRO A 373 -34.22 -44.54 77.85
N PRO A 374 -35.54 -44.38 78.16
CA PRO A 374 -36.12 -45.28 79.16
C PRO A 374 -37.56 -45.79 78.88
N ASP A 375 -37.79 -46.99 79.42
CA ASP A 375 -38.97 -47.68 79.97
C ASP A 375 -40.44 -47.14 79.88
N ALA A 376 -41.37 -48.08 80.10
CA ALA A 376 -42.79 -47.95 80.49
C ALA A 376 -43.89 -47.74 79.41
N GLY A 377 -44.29 -48.85 78.78
CA GLY A 377 -45.69 -49.30 78.78
C GLY A 377 -46.67 -48.86 77.67
N GLY A 378 -47.40 -49.82 77.08
CA GLY A 378 -48.66 -49.55 76.35
C GLY A 378 -48.80 -50.21 74.97
N THR A 379 -49.52 -51.34 74.93
CA THR A 379 -49.89 -52.16 73.77
C THR A 379 -50.67 -51.45 72.62
N PRO A 380 -50.76 -52.06 71.41
CA PRO A 380 -50.65 -51.33 70.14
C PRO A 380 -51.99 -51.00 69.43
N ARG A 381 -51.91 -50.15 68.39
CA ARG A 381 -52.94 -50.08 67.34
C ARG A 381 -52.34 -50.02 65.93
N LYS A 382 -52.92 -50.83 65.05
CA LYS A 382 -52.57 -50.95 63.63
C LYS A 382 -52.95 -49.69 62.85
N HIS A 383 -52.10 -49.26 61.93
CA HIS A 383 -52.51 -48.90 60.56
C HIS A 383 -51.31 -48.87 59.60
N GLN A 384 -51.27 -49.81 58.65
CA GLN A 384 -50.63 -49.55 57.35
C GLN A 384 -51.60 -48.76 56.47
N PRO A 385 -51.10 -48.00 55.49
CA PRO A 385 -51.21 -48.52 54.13
C PRO A 385 -49.94 -48.39 53.27
N LYS A 386 -49.63 -49.50 52.59
CA LYS A 386 -48.99 -49.67 51.27
C LYS A 386 -48.11 -48.53 50.71
N VAL A 387 -46.81 -48.81 50.66
CA VAL A 387 -45.95 -48.41 49.54
C VAL A 387 -46.17 -49.39 48.39
N GLN A 388 -46.64 -48.92 47.23
CA GLN A 388 -46.48 -49.57 45.92
C GLN A 388 -46.87 -48.59 44.79
N ASP A 389 -46.33 -48.81 43.59
CA ASP A 389 -46.51 -48.05 42.34
C ASP A 389 -46.03 -46.59 42.30
N LYS A 390 -44.73 -46.42 42.00
CA LYS A 390 -44.21 -45.36 41.10
C LYS A 390 -42.77 -45.59 40.56
N MET A 391 -42.36 -46.85 40.37
CA MET A 391 -41.05 -47.21 39.77
C MET A 391 -41.17 -48.31 38.69
N LYS A 392 -41.98 -48.05 37.65
CA LYS A 392 -42.07 -48.88 36.43
C LYS A 392 -42.39 -48.03 35.17
N SER A 393 -41.74 -46.88 35.00
CA SER A 393 -41.96 -46.01 33.81
C SER A 393 -40.74 -45.14 33.44
N PHE A 394 -39.52 -45.64 33.67
CA PHE A 394 -38.27 -44.94 33.34
C PHE A 394 -37.20 -45.86 32.76
N LEU A 395 -37.62 -46.99 32.17
CA LEU A 395 -36.71 -47.98 31.57
C LEU A 395 -37.29 -48.64 30.30
N ASP A 396 -37.97 -47.85 29.49
CA ASP A 396 -38.01 -47.98 28.02
C ASP A 396 -37.44 -46.63 27.53
N MET A 397 -36.24 -46.57 26.97
CA MET A 397 -35.95 -46.85 25.56
C MET A 397 -36.84 -46.05 24.62
N ASP A 398 -36.27 -45.00 24.03
CA ASP A 398 -36.04 -44.96 22.59
C ASP A 398 -34.82 -44.06 22.31
N PHE A 399 -33.93 -44.54 21.46
CA PHE A 399 -32.75 -43.84 20.94
C PHE A 399 -32.69 -44.19 19.45
N GLU A 400 -33.16 -43.29 18.60
CA GLU A 400 -32.85 -43.22 17.16
C GLU A 400 -32.11 -41.90 16.90
#